data_AF-A0A537YJ67-F1
#
_entry.id   AF-A0A537YJ67-F1
#
_cell.length_a   1.000
_cell.length_b   1.000
_cell.length_c   1.000
_cell.angle_alpha   90.00
_cell.angle_beta   90.00
_cell.angle_gamma   90.00
#
_symmetry.space_group_name_H-M   'P 1'
#
loop_
_entity.id
_entity.type
_entity.pdbx_description
1 polymer ?
#
loop_
_entity_poly.entity_id
_entity_poly.type
_entity_poly.pdbx_seq_one_letter_code
_entity_poly.pdbx_strand_id
1 'polypeptide(L)'
;MGVARRAPAPLVVGGDPDRGDGRRADLRCARARGLRVQSAARRPLRRPDRDRALREGSRDLRRPAGPLFDATLAAAVGCAAIGTAVGDLDLTPSWAAMGWLALLALSSQVAGWLLISMSLPRLPAVTTSILLTLQPVCSVLFAAAIIDESPSALQLGGAACILAGLVTATVRRRAPPVPEPELAG
;
A
#
# COMPACT_ATOMS: atom_id res chain seq x y z
N MET A 1 -94.78 7.74 13.85
CA MET A 1 -93.88 6.58 13.88
C MET A 1 -93.33 6.39 12.45
N GLY A 2 -92.02 6.62 12.22
CA GLY A 2 -91.25 6.38 10.97
C GLY A 2 -91.35 7.46 9.87
N VAL A 3 -90.38 8.36 9.58
CA VAL A 3 -89.03 8.21 8.94
C VAL A 3 -89.16 7.80 7.45
N ALA A 4 -88.54 8.38 6.40
CA ALA A 4 -87.71 9.56 6.14
C ALA A 4 -87.46 9.71 4.60
N ARG A 5 -87.27 10.97 4.16
CA ARG A 5 -86.33 11.53 3.14
C ARG A 5 -86.33 11.08 1.64
N ARG A 6 -86.00 12.08 0.80
CA ARG A 6 -86.00 12.21 -0.68
C ARG A 6 -84.68 11.76 -1.40
N ALA A 7 -84.83 11.59 -2.74
CA ALA A 7 -83.92 11.94 -3.87
C ALA A 7 -82.77 10.96 -4.27
N PRO A 8 -82.07 11.11 -5.44
CA PRO A 8 -82.38 11.60 -6.80
C PRO A 8 -81.83 10.71 -7.97
N ALA A 9 -81.98 11.17 -9.22
CA ALA A 9 -81.51 10.61 -10.52
C ALA A 9 -79.97 10.59 -10.75
N PRO A 10 -79.47 10.01 -11.88
CA PRO A 10 -78.20 10.44 -12.46
C PRO A 10 -78.25 10.76 -13.97
N LEU A 11 -77.50 11.80 -14.35
CA LEU A 11 -77.01 12.13 -15.69
C LEU A 11 -75.47 12.01 -15.64
N VAL A 12 -74.86 11.36 -16.64
CA VAL A 12 -73.40 11.35 -16.86
C VAL A 12 -73.12 11.44 -18.34
N VAL A 13 -72.43 12.50 -18.78
CA VAL A 13 -71.42 12.50 -19.86
C VAL A 13 -70.50 13.71 -19.65
N GLY A 14 -69.18 13.50 -19.67
CA GLY A 14 -68.17 14.55 -19.75
C GLY A 14 -66.76 13.96 -19.65
N GLY A 15 -66.05 13.88 -20.80
CA GLY A 15 -64.68 13.37 -20.89
C GLY A 15 -63.64 14.46 -20.58
N ASP A 16 -62.59 14.06 -19.87
CA ASP A 16 -61.56 14.93 -19.29
C ASP A 16 -60.27 14.99 -20.15
N PRO A 17 -59.68 16.18 -20.45
CA PRO A 17 -58.51 16.32 -21.32
C PRO A 17 -57.14 16.03 -20.65
N ASP A 18 -57.08 15.63 -19.38
CA ASP A 18 -55.84 15.69 -18.58
C ASP A 18 -54.94 14.42 -18.61
N ARG A 19 -54.97 13.63 -19.69
CA ARG A 19 -54.25 12.33 -19.76
C ARG A 19 -52.79 12.39 -20.25
N GLY A 20 -52.28 13.56 -20.61
CA GLY A 20 -50.97 13.71 -21.27
C GLY A 20 -49.76 13.85 -20.34
N ASP A 21 -49.94 14.42 -19.15
CA ASP A 21 -48.83 14.87 -18.30
C ASP A 21 -48.28 13.77 -17.38
N GLY A 22 -49.17 12.97 -16.76
CA GLY A 22 -48.78 11.88 -15.85
C GLY A 22 -47.89 10.82 -16.49
N ARG A 23 -48.12 10.50 -17.77
CA ARG A 23 -47.36 9.47 -18.51
C ARG A 23 -45.89 9.87 -18.72
N ARG A 24 -45.60 11.18 -18.81
CA ARG A 24 -44.23 11.70 -18.98
C ARG A 24 -43.48 11.74 -17.64
N ALA A 25 -44.17 11.99 -16.53
CA ALA A 25 -43.61 11.91 -15.19
C ALA A 25 -43.21 10.47 -14.82
N ASP A 26 -44.04 9.49 -15.15
CA ASP A 26 -43.78 8.07 -14.86
C ASP A 26 -42.55 7.53 -15.61
N LEU A 27 -42.39 7.91 -16.89
CA LEU A 27 -41.22 7.52 -17.69
C LEU A 27 -39.92 8.12 -17.14
N ARG A 28 -39.96 9.36 -16.62
CA ARG A 28 -38.79 9.99 -15.96
C ARG A 28 -38.46 9.28 -14.64
N CYS A 29 -39.46 8.90 -13.86
CA CYS A 29 -39.28 8.22 -12.58
C CYS A 29 -38.74 6.79 -12.77
N ALA A 30 -39.24 6.06 -13.77
CA ALA A 30 -38.73 4.73 -14.14
C ALA A 30 -37.28 4.78 -14.63
N ARG A 31 -36.93 5.77 -15.46
CA ARG A 31 -35.56 5.95 -15.97
C ARG A 31 -34.57 6.35 -14.86
N ALA A 32 -35.00 7.19 -13.92
CA ALA A 32 -34.20 7.56 -12.75
C ALA A 32 -33.92 6.36 -11.83
N ARG A 33 -34.89 5.46 -11.65
CA ARG A 33 -34.69 4.21 -10.90
C ARG A 33 -33.76 3.24 -11.62
N GLY A 34 -33.90 3.07 -12.93
CA GLY A 34 -33.02 2.20 -13.73
C GLY A 34 -31.55 2.62 -13.70
N LEU A 35 -31.27 3.94 -13.73
CA LEU A 35 -29.91 4.48 -13.62
C LEU A 35 -29.31 4.30 -12.21
N ARG A 36 -30.13 4.36 -11.15
CA ARG A 36 -29.69 4.07 -9.77
C ARG A 36 -29.40 2.58 -9.55
N VAL A 37 -30.15 1.68 -10.19
CA VAL A 37 -29.89 0.23 -10.11
C VAL A 37 -28.60 -0.14 -10.87
N GLN A 38 -28.34 0.45 -12.04
CA GLN A 38 -27.11 0.18 -12.81
C GLN A 38 -25.83 0.72 -12.15
N SER A 39 -25.92 1.81 -11.39
CA SER A 39 -24.77 2.36 -10.65
C SER A 39 -24.41 1.57 -9.38
N ALA A 40 -25.34 0.75 -8.87
CA ALA A 40 -25.05 -0.19 -7.77
C ALA A 40 -24.32 -1.47 -8.25
N ALA A 41 -24.44 -1.82 -9.54
CA ALA A 41 -23.89 -3.07 -10.10
C ALA A 41 -22.42 -2.98 -10.55
N ARG A 42 -21.81 -1.78 -10.54
CA ARG A 42 -20.39 -1.57 -10.88
C ARG A 42 -19.52 -1.27 -9.65
N ARG A 43 -19.80 -1.91 -8.51
CA ARG A 43 -18.78 -2.00 -7.47
C ARG A 43 -17.74 -2.99 -7.99
N PRO A 44 -16.50 -2.56 -8.30
CA PRO A 44 -15.44 -3.54 -8.53
C PRO A 44 -15.42 -4.41 -7.27
N LEU A 45 -15.47 -5.72 -7.46
CA LEU A 45 -15.14 -6.71 -6.43
C LEU A 45 -13.68 -6.49 -6.05
N ARG A 46 -13.44 -5.43 -5.26
CA ARG A 46 -12.17 -5.10 -4.65
C ARG A 46 -12.01 -6.16 -3.58
N ARG A 47 -11.35 -7.26 -3.94
CA ARG A 47 -11.14 -8.41 -3.06
C ARG A 47 -10.51 -7.89 -1.77
N PRO A 48 -11.22 -7.91 -0.64
CA PRO A 48 -10.74 -7.31 0.62
C PRO A 48 -9.43 -7.95 1.08
N ASP A 49 -9.12 -9.17 0.61
CA ASP A 49 -7.91 -9.91 0.92
C ASP A 49 -6.63 -9.25 0.38
N ARG A 50 -6.67 -8.58 -0.78
CA ARG A 50 -5.48 -7.88 -1.31
C ARG A 50 -5.14 -6.64 -0.49
N ASP A 51 -6.16 -5.90 -0.07
CA ASP A 51 -5.97 -4.75 0.81
C ASP A 51 -5.60 -5.19 2.23
N ARG A 52 -6.05 -6.38 2.68
CA ARG A 52 -5.67 -6.97 3.98
C ARG A 52 -4.22 -7.43 3.98
N ALA A 53 -3.78 -8.18 2.98
CA ALA A 53 -2.39 -8.63 2.87
C ALA A 53 -1.40 -7.46 2.80
N LEU A 54 -1.73 -6.41 2.03
CA LEU A 54 -0.92 -5.17 2.00
C LEU A 54 -0.94 -4.39 3.33
N ARG A 55 -2.04 -4.48 4.10
CA ARG A 55 -2.17 -3.83 5.41
C ARG A 55 -1.60 -4.65 6.57
N GLU A 56 -1.52 -5.97 6.45
CA GLU A 56 -0.93 -6.87 7.44
C GLU A 56 0.59 -6.72 7.51
N GLY A 57 1.26 -6.54 6.36
CA GLY A 57 2.69 -6.22 6.33
C GLY A 57 3.08 -4.95 7.09
N SER A 58 2.13 -4.01 7.30
CA SER A 58 2.36 -2.81 8.13
C SER A 58 2.08 -3.01 9.62
N ARG A 59 1.40 -4.10 10.02
CA ARG A 59 1.02 -4.40 11.42
C ARG A 59 1.97 -5.37 12.13
N ASP A 60 2.76 -6.12 11.37
CA ASP A 60 3.70 -7.11 11.91
C ASP A 60 4.92 -6.51 12.63
N LEU A 61 5.07 -5.18 12.66
CA LEU A 61 6.04 -4.49 13.51
C LEU A 61 5.89 -4.83 15.01
N ARG A 62 4.70 -5.27 15.46
CA ARG A 62 4.46 -5.69 16.85
C ARG A 62 5.06 -7.06 17.19
N ARG A 63 5.40 -7.87 16.19
CA ARG A 63 6.11 -9.16 16.34
C ARG A 63 7.32 -9.17 15.41
N PRO A 64 8.43 -8.50 15.80
CA PRO A 64 9.55 -8.24 14.91
C PRO A 64 10.24 -9.51 14.38
N ALA A 65 10.10 -10.67 15.03
CA ALA A 65 10.78 -11.90 14.61
C ALA A 65 10.21 -12.55 13.33
N GLY A 66 8.91 -12.42 13.07
CA GLY A 66 8.26 -13.11 11.94
C GLY A 66 8.75 -12.61 10.58
N PRO A 67 8.65 -11.30 10.29
CA PRO A 67 9.12 -10.74 9.02
C PRO A 67 10.62 -10.92 8.79
N LEU A 68 11.43 -10.91 9.86
CA LEU A 68 12.87 -11.16 9.78
C LEU A 68 13.17 -12.59 9.31
N PHE A 69 12.44 -13.57 9.84
CA PHE A 69 12.58 -14.96 9.42
C PHE A 69 12.22 -15.14 7.94
N ASP A 70 11.07 -14.61 7.52
CA ASP A 70 10.63 -14.71 6.13
C ASP A 70 11.62 -14.05 5.15
N ALA A 71 12.13 -12.86 5.50
CA ALA A 71 13.14 -12.17 4.71
C ALA A 71 14.46 -12.96 4.65
N THR A 72 14.88 -13.55 5.77
CA THR A 72 16.13 -14.33 5.85
C THR A 72 16.02 -15.63 5.07
N LEU A 73 14.86 -16.31 5.13
CA LEU A 73 14.59 -17.52 4.36
C LEU A 73 14.56 -17.22 2.86
N ALA A 74 13.84 -16.16 2.45
CA ALA A 74 13.80 -15.75 1.05
C ALA A 74 15.19 -15.38 0.50
N ALA A 75 15.99 -14.67 1.30
CA ALA A 75 17.37 -14.34 0.96
C ALA A 75 18.23 -15.61 0.84
N ALA A 76 18.13 -16.55 1.79
CA ALA A 76 18.87 -17.81 1.74
C ALA A 76 18.53 -18.63 0.48
N VAL A 77 17.26 -18.74 0.13
CA VAL A 77 16.80 -19.42 -1.10
C VAL A 77 17.31 -18.71 -2.34
N GLY A 78 17.22 -17.37 -2.38
CA GLY A 78 17.71 -16.57 -3.50
C GLY A 78 19.22 -16.69 -3.70
N CYS A 79 20.00 -16.59 -2.62
CA CYS A 79 21.45 -16.78 -2.65
C CYS A 79 21.82 -18.20 -3.10
N ALA A 80 21.12 -19.23 -2.63
CA ALA A 80 21.36 -20.61 -3.08
C ALA A 80 21.07 -20.77 -4.58
N ALA A 81 19.96 -20.21 -5.09
CA ALA A 81 19.61 -20.26 -6.50
C ALA A 81 20.62 -19.51 -7.39
N ILE A 82 21.06 -18.32 -6.97
CA ILE A 82 22.05 -17.54 -7.72
C ILE A 82 23.44 -18.20 -7.63
N GLY A 83 23.85 -18.63 -6.44
CA GLY A 83 25.14 -19.30 -6.23
C GLY A 83 25.26 -20.59 -7.02
N THR A 84 24.19 -21.39 -7.10
CA THR A 84 24.16 -22.58 -7.97
C THR A 84 24.23 -22.22 -9.45
N ALA A 85 23.53 -21.17 -9.90
CA ALA A 85 23.57 -20.75 -11.30
C ALA A 85 24.94 -20.19 -11.73
N VAL A 86 25.65 -19.52 -10.81
CA VAL A 86 27.00 -18.97 -11.04
C VAL A 86 28.08 -20.05 -10.86
N GLY A 87 27.80 -21.09 -10.06
CA GLY A 87 28.74 -22.18 -9.78
C GLY A 87 29.67 -21.92 -8.58
N ASP A 88 29.39 -20.92 -7.76
CA ASP A 88 30.23 -20.48 -6.63
C ASP A 88 29.64 -20.88 -5.26
N LEU A 89 28.63 -21.76 -5.24
CA LEU A 89 28.00 -22.18 -4.00
C LEU A 89 28.85 -23.23 -3.26
N ASP A 90 29.52 -22.80 -2.20
CA ASP A 90 30.13 -23.69 -1.21
C ASP A 90 29.19 -23.90 -0.01
N LEU A 91 28.73 -25.14 0.20
CA LEU A 91 27.88 -25.53 1.32
C LEU A 91 28.68 -26.03 2.54
N THR A 92 30.00 -26.13 2.41
CA THR A 92 30.90 -26.67 3.42
C THR A 92 32.02 -25.68 3.78
N PRO A 93 31.68 -24.43 4.17
CA PRO A 93 32.69 -23.46 4.53
C PRO A 93 33.44 -23.90 5.80
N SER A 94 34.70 -23.48 5.91
CA SER A 94 35.51 -23.72 7.12
C SER A 94 34.85 -23.13 8.38
N TRP A 95 35.19 -23.66 9.56
CA TRP A 95 34.70 -23.14 10.85
C TRP A 95 34.98 -21.64 11.05
N ALA A 96 36.13 -21.17 10.58
CA ALA A 96 36.47 -19.75 10.63
C ALA A 96 35.54 -18.91 9.75
N ALA A 97 35.27 -19.35 8.52
CA ALA A 97 34.32 -18.70 7.61
C ALA A 97 32.89 -18.71 8.20
N MET A 98 32.47 -19.82 8.80
CA MET A 98 31.19 -19.92 9.50
C MET A 98 31.09 -18.88 10.63
N GLY A 99 32.16 -18.68 11.40
CA GLY A 99 32.24 -17.65 12.43
C GLY A 99 32.04 -16.23 11.89
N TRP A 100 32.69 -15.90 10.77
CA TRP A 100 32.52 -14.61 10.11
C TRP A 100 31.11 -14.41 9.54
N LEU A 101 30.53 -15.45 8.92
CA LEU A 101 29.15 -15.41 8.42
C LEU A 101 28.15 -15.22 9.57
N ALA A 102 28.34 -15.91 10.69
CA ALA A 102 27.50 -15.75 11.87
C ALA A 102 27.63 -14.34 12.46
N LEU A 103 28.85 -13.80 12.56
CA LEU A 103 29.09 -12.44 13.03
C LEU A 103 28.40 -11.41 12.13
N LEU A 104 28.52 -11.55 10.81
CA LEU A 104 27.85 -10.69 9.82
C LEU A 104 26.32 -10.78 9.94
N ALA A 105 25.77 -11.98 10.06
CA ALA A 105 24.33 -12.18 10.21
C ALA A 105 23.81 -11.54 11.50
N LEU A 106 24.48 -11.74 12.63
CA LEU A 106 24.03 -11.16 13.91
C LEU A 106 24.18 -9.64 13.94
N SER A 107 25.28 -9.10 13.43
CA SER A 107 25.53 -7.66 13.42
C SER A 107 24.67 -6.93 12.39
N SER A 108 24.80 -7.26 11.11
CA SER A 108 24.11 -6.55 10.04
C SER A 108 22.62 -6.88 10.01
N GLN A 109 22.28 -8.17 10.01
CA GLN A 109 20.89 -8.60 9.82
C GLN A 109 20.07 -8.42 11.10
N VAL A 110 20.48 -9.03 12.21
CA VAL A 110 19.68 -9.01 13.44
C VAL A 110 19.72 -7.63 14.11
N ALA A 111 20.90 -7.05 14.33
CA ALA A 111 20.98 -5.74 14.98
C ALA A 111 20.41 -4.63 14.08
N GLY A 112 20.66 -4.68 12.77
CA GLY A 112 20.05 -3.75 11.81
C GLY A 112 18.52 -3.80 11.84
N TRP A 113 17.94 -4.99 11.82
CA TRP A 113 16.49 -5.17 11.91
C TRP A 113 15.89 -4.69 13.23
N LEU A 114 16.56 -4.97 14.36
CA LEU A 114 16.13 -4.49 15.67
C LEU A 114 16.17 -2.97 15.74
N LEU A 115 17.22 -2.34 15.22
CA LEU A 115 17.36 -0.89 15.18
C LEU A 115 16.22 -0.27 14.37
N ILE A 116 15.95 -0.80 13.18
CA ILE A 116 14.81 -0.37 12.33
C ILE A 116 13.48 -0.54 13.08
N SER A 117 13.25 -1.70 13.69
CA SER A 117 12.03 -2.03 14.42
C SER A 117 11.82 -1.13 15.65
N MET A 118 12.89 -0.74 16.33
CA MET A 118 12.85 0.19 17.46
C MET A 118 12.66 1.66 17.03
N SER A 119 13.17 2.02 15.85
CA SER A 119 13.06 3.37 15.27
C SER A 119 11.70 3.66 14.65
N LEU A 120 11.06 2.66 14.03
CA LEU A 120 9.80 2.78 13.32
C LEU A 120 8.63 3.40 14.14
N PRO A 121 8.42 3.08 15.43
CA PRO A 121 7.37 3.71 16.24
C PRO A 121 7.59 5.21 16.52
N ARG A 122 8.83 5.70 16.36
CA ARG A 122 9.24 7.05 16.77
C ARG A 122 9.51 8.00 15.60
N LEU A 123 9.52 7.51 14.36
CA LEU A 123 9.89 8.29 13.18
C LEU A 123 8.75 8.28 12.15
N PRO A 124 8.44 9.43 11.50
CA PRO A 124 7.54 9.46 10.36
C PRO A 124 8.02 8.48 9.29
N ALA A 125 7.12 7.66 8.74
CA ALA A 125 7.42 6.59 7.76
C ALA A 125 8.29 7.03 6.54
N VAL A 126 8.34 8.34 6.27
CA VAL A 126 9.20 8.95 5.24
C VAL A 126 10.69 8.76 5.55
N THR A 127 11.13 8.92 6.81
CA THR A 127 12.54 8.79 7.18
C THR A 127 13.03 7.36 7.03
N THR A 128 12.21 6.37 7.40
CA THR A 128 12.54 4.96 7.20
C THR A 128 12.66 4.60 5.72
N SER A 129 11.75 5.10 4.86
CA SER A 129 11.84 4.87 3.42
C SER A 129 13.13 5.45 2.83
N ILE A 130 13.53 6.66 3.27
CA ILE A 130 14.78 7.31 2.84
C ILE A 130 15.99 6.48 3.24
N LEU A 131 16.06 6.05 4.50
CA LEU A 131 17.15 5.21 5.02
C LEU A 131 17.30 3.90 4.25
N LEU A 132 16.20 3.24 3.91
CA LEU A 132 16.20 2.01 3.11
C LEU A 132 16.78 2.23 1.70
N THR A 133 16.48 3.37 1.07
CA THR A 133 17.09 3.73 -0.22
C THR A 133 18.54 4.18 -0.13
N LEU A 134 18.98 4.68 1.03
CA LEU A 134 20.37 5.12 1.21
C LEU A 134 21.32 3.94 1.44
N GLN A 135 20.82 2.86 2.06
CA GLN A 135 21.58 1.64 2.35
C GLN A 135 22.41 1.09 1.16
N PRO A 136 21.85 0.89 -0.05
CA PRO A 136 22.63 0.41 -1.19
C PRO A 136 23.73 1.38 -1.62
N VAL A 137 23.51 2.70 -1.50
CA VAL A 137 24.53 3.70 -1.84
C VAL A 137 25.68 3.65 -0.83
N CYS A 138 25.35 3.66 0.47
CA CYS A 138 26.35 3.54 1.53
C CYS A 138 27.15 2.23 1.41
N SER A 139 26.50 1.13 1.02
CA SER A 139 27.17 -0.16 0.82
C SER A 139 28.26 -0.08 -0.25
N VAL A 140 27.96 0.51 -1.42
CA VAL A 140 28.94 0.66 -2.52
C VAL A 140 30.07 1.60 -2.11
N LEU A 141 29.75 2.71 -1.44
CA LEU A 141 30.75 3.68 -0.98
C LEU A 141 31.67 3.08 0.09
N PHE A 142 31.14 2.31 1.05
CA PHE A 142 31.95 1.66 2.07
C PHE A 142 32.78 0.50 1.51
N ALA A 143 32.26 -0.26 0.54
CA ALA A 143 33.06 -1.27 -0.15
C ALA A 143 34.28 -0.64 -0.84
N ALA A 144 34.07 0.46 -1.58
CA ALA A 144 35.16 1.20 -2.21
C ALA A 144 36.15 1.79 -1.19
N ALA A 145 35.67 2.32 -0.06
CA ALA A 145 36.51 3.02 0.92
C ALA A 145 37.25 2.10 1.90
N ILE A 146 36.65 0.95 2.29
CA ILE A 146 37.18 0.07 3.34
C ILE A 146 37.88 -1.16 2.73
N ILE A 147 37.35 -1.68 1.61
CA ILE A 147 37.82 -2.92 0.98
C ILE A 147 38.72 -2.61 -0.24
N ASP A 148 38.79 -1.33 -0.67
CA ASP A 148 39.55 -0.86 -1.85
C ASP A 148 39.11 -1.54 -3.16
N GLU A 149 37.84 -1.99 -3.22
CA GLU A 149 37.27 -2.51 -4.46
C GLU A 149 37.10 -1.40 -5.50
N SER A 150 37.34 -1.75 -6.77
CA SER A 150 37.10 -0.87 -7.92
C SER A 150 35.70 -1.13 -8.49
N PRO A 151 34.64 -0.41 -8.06
CA PRO A 151 33.28 -0.68 -8.49
C PRO A 151 33.14 -0.49 -10.01
N SER A 152 32.44 -1.43 -10.65
CA SER A 152 32.21 -1.38 -12.09
C SER A 152 31.36 -0.17 -12.50
N ALA A 153 31.49 0.26 -13.75
CA ALA A 153 30.70 1.37 -14.30
C ALA A 153 29.17 1.13 -14.19
N LEU A 154 28.73 -0.13 -14.29
CA LEU A 154 27.32 -0.50 -14.15
C LEU A 154 26.83 -0.37 -12.70
N GLN A 155 27.64 -0.75 -11.71
CA GLN A 155 27.32 -0.57 -10.29
C GLN A 155 27.26 0.92 -9.92
N LEU A 156 28.19 1.73 -10.42
CA LEU A 156 28.17 3.19 -10.24
C LEU A 156 26.93 3.82 -10.90
N GLY A 157 26.57 3.37 -12.11
CA GLY A 157 25.34 3.80 -12.78
C GLY A 157 24.08 3.44 -11.98
N GLY A 158 24.02 2.22 -11.43
CA GLY A 158 22.94 1.78 -10.54
C GLY A 158 22.85 2.61 -9.26
N ALA A 159 23.98 2.87 -8.60
CA ALA A 159 24.05 3.71 -7.41
C ALA A 159 23.58 5.15 -7.69
N ALA A 160 24.00 5.73 -8.82
CA ALA A 160 23.57 7.05 -9.26
C ALA A 160 22.04 7.10 -9.53
N CYS A 161 21.48 6.06 -10.14
CA CYS A 161 20.03 5.96 -10.35
C CYS A 161 19.25 5.91 -9.02
N ILE A 162 19.74 5.14 -8.03
CA ILE A 162 19.13 5.07 -6.70
C ILE A 162 19.18 6.43 -6.02
N LEU A 163 20.32 7.13 -6.06
CA LEU A 163 20.47 8.49 -5.53
C LEU A 163 19.50 9.47 -6.19
N ALA A 164 19.38 9.44 -7.52
CA ALA A 164 18.46 10.30 -8.25
C ALA A 164 16.98 10.03 -7.86
N GLY A 165 16.62 8.76 -7.74
CA GLY A 165 15.29 8.34 -7.25
C GLY A 165 15.02 8.84 -5.83
N LEU A 166 15.99 8.70 -4.93
CA LEU A 166 15.91 9.18 -3.55
C LEU A 166 15.72 10.70 -3.47
N VAL A 167 16.52 11.48 -4.20
CA VAL A 167 16.39 12.95 -4.25
C VAL A 167 15.01 13.34 -4.80
N THR A 168 14.55 12.71 -5.87
CA THR A 168 13.23 12.99 -6.46
C THR A 168 12.09 12.68 -5.48
N ALA A 169 12.19 11.58 -4.74
CA ALA A 169 11.19 11.17 -3.75
C ALA A 169 11.17 12.08 -2.51
N THR A 170 12.34 12.56 -2.06
CA THR A 170 12.46 13.46 -0.89
C THR A 170 11.96 14.86 -1.20
N VAL A 171 12.35 15.43 -2.34
CA VAL A 171 11.94 16.79 -2.75
C VAL A 171 10.43 16.88 -2.95
N ARG A 172 9.78 15.85 -3.50
CA ARG A 172 8.32 15.83 -3.72
C ARG A 172 7.48 15.66 -2.45
N ARG A 173 8.06 15.26 -1.31
CA ARG A 173 7.33 14.92 -0.07
C ARG A 173 7.36 16.00 1.01
N ARG A 174 7.92 17.18 0.75
CA ARG A 174 7.84 18.30 1.70
C ARG A 174 6.38 18.77 1.79
N ALA A 175 5.63 18.21 2.75
CA ALA A 175 4.27 18.63 3.06
C ALA A 175 4.28 20.06 3.64
N PRO A 176 3.22 20.86 3.42
CA PRO A 176 3.11 22.19 4.01
C PRO A 176 3.15 22.11 5.54
N PRO A 177 3.70 23.13 6.23
CA PRO A 177 3.59 23.23 7.68
C PRO A 177 2.11 23.16 8.07
N VAL A 178 1.77 22.25 8.98
CA VAL A 178 0.43 22.17 9.58
C VAL A 178 0.21 23.50 10.31
N PRO A 179 -0.83 24.28 9.98
CA PRO A 179 -1.14 25.49 10.74
C PRO A 179 -1.37 25.08 12.20
N GLU A 180 -0.56 25.65 13.10
CA GLU A 180 -0.84 25.62 14.53
C GLU A 180 -2.30 26.07 14.72
N PRO A 181 -3.16 25.32 15.43
CA PRO A 181 -4.45 25.84 15.80
C PRO A 181 -4.18 27.03 16.71
N GLU A 182 -4.28 28.21 16.12
CA GLU A 182 -4.41 29.47 16.84
C GLU A 182 -5.43 29.22 17.95
N LEU A 183 -4.93 29.19 19.18
CA LEU A 183 -5.71 29.09 20.40
C LEU A 183 -6.63 30.31 20.43
N ALA A 184 -7.77 30.18 19.77
CA ALA A 184 -8.89 31.08 19.88
C ALA A 184 -9.58 30.77 21.21
N GLY A 185 -9.37 31.65 22.18
CA GLY A 185 -10.02 31.63 23.49
C GLY A 185 -9.18 32.30 24.57
#